data_AF-A0A661VNY3-F1
#
_entry.id   AF-A0A661VNY3-F1
#
_cell.length_a   1.000
_cell.length_b   1.000
_cell.length_c   1.000
_cell.angle_alpha   90.00
_cell.angle_beta   90.00
_cell.angle_gamma   90.00
#
_symmetry.space_group_name_H-M   'P 1'
#
loop_
_entity.id
_entity.type
_entity.pdbx_description
1 polymer ?
#
loop_
_entity_poly.entity_id
_entity_poly.type
_entity_poly.pdbx_seq_one_letter_code
_entity_poly.pdbx_strand_id
1 'polypeptide(L)'
;MRAERMPHIFCPGCGIGIAMRCYGQAVLESGIPQDQHVVVSGIGCSGRVAGYMNLDSYHTTHGRGIPFATGIKLANPELMVTVFSGDGDLAAIGGNHLIHAARRNMDLKIICVNNFNYGMTGGQFGPTTPTGAYATTSPYGNREQPFNLPYLLAASGANYVSRWTTMHVRQIKQDILYTFTKPGFTFIEILSSCPVGFGKSNRIPDGLEEMRLYRERSVLARDVPLDQLGIDLREERPIYVGNFVNRDVPAYAPVSIDP
;
A
#
# COMPACT_ATOMS: atom_id res chain seq x y z
N MET A 1 -14.83 12.79 -1.39
CA MET A 1 -14.92 12.02 -0.13
C MET A 1 -16.35 12.13 0.40
N ARG A 2 -16.81 11.14 1.15
CA ARG A 2 -18.14 11.12 1.77
C ARG A 2 -18.19 12.08 2.96
N ALA A 3 -18.99 13.15 2.85
CA ALA A 3 -19.03 14.21 3.85
C ALA A 3 -19.62 13.70 5.18
N GLU A 4 -20.62 12.84 5.12
CA GLU A 4 -21.34 12.25 6.25
C GLU A 4 -20.52 11.25 7.07
N ARG A 5 -19.36 10.82 6.55
CA ARG A 5 -18.42 9.95 7.25
C ARG A 5 -17.29 10.73 7.92
N MET A 6 -17.17 12.03 7.70
CA MET A 6 -16.13 12.86 8.30
C MET A 6 -16.53 13.37 9.69
N PRO A 7 -15.59 13.53 10.64
CA PRO A 7 -14.15 13.29 10.52
C PRO A 7 -13.77 11.79 10.47
N HIS A 8 -12.59 11.48 9.93
CA HIS A 8 -12.09 10.10 9.89
C HIS A 8 -11.67 9.60 11.29
N ILE A 9 -11.68 8.28 11.49
CA ILE A 9 -11.37 7.64 12.79
C ILE A 9 -9.87 7.43 13.07
N PHE A 10 -8.98 7.76 12.12
CA PHE A 10 -7.54 7.50 12.29
C PHE A 10 -6.93 8.32 13.42
N CYS A 11 -6.01 7.72 14.17
CA CYS A 11 -5.36 8.34 15.31
C CYS A 11 -4.63 9.65 14.92
N PRO A 12 -4.54 10.64 15.84
CA PRO A 12 -3.67 11.79 15.64
C PRO A 12 -2.24 11.35 15.31
N GLY A 13 -1.64 11.93 14.26
CA GLY A 13 -0.30 11.56 13.79
C GLY A 13 -0.24 10.30 12.92
N CYS A 14 -1.36 9.64 12.63
CA CYS A 14 -1.42 8.52 11.68
C CYS A 14 -1.33 9.00 10.22
N GLY A 15 -0.50 8.32 9.43
CA GLY A 15 -0.28 8.67 8.02
C GLY A 15 -1.38 8.23 7.04
N ILE A 16 -2.33 7.37 7.44
CA ILE A 16 -3.40 6.85 6.56
C ILE A 16 -4.24 8.00 5.97
N GLY A 17 -4.59 9.01 6.76
CA GLY A 17 -5.36 10.17 6.28
C GLY A 17 -4.65 10.95 5.17
N ILE A 18 -3.31 11.01 5.22
CA ILE A 18 -2.48 11.64 4.19
C ILE A 18 -2.54 10.82 2.90
N ALA A 19 -2.35 9.51 2.97
CA ALA A 19 -2.43 8.61 1.82
C ALA A 19 -3.83 8.63 1.18
N MET A 20 -4.88 8.60 1.99
CA MET A 20 -6.28 8.72 1.54
C MET A 20 -6.53 10.05 0.81
N ARG A 21 -6.01 11.16 1.35
CA ARG A 21 -6.12 12.48 0.69
C ARG A 21 -5.42 12.48 -0.66
N CYS A 22 -4.21 11.92 -0.75
CA CYS A 22 -3.46 11.84 -2.01
C CYS A 22 -4.23 11.02 -3.05
N TYR A 23 -4.80 9.88 -2.65
CA TYR A 23 -5.64 9.05 -3.52
C TYR A 23 -6.86 9.83 -4.03
N GLY A 24 -7.60 10.50 -3.16
CA GLY A 24 -8.76 11.30 -3.57
C GLY A 24 -8.39 12.46 -4.51
N GLN A 25 -7.25 13.11 -4.31
CA GLN A 25 -6.77 14.14 -5.22
C GLN A 25 -6.35 13.57 -6.58
N ALA A 26 -5.66 12.43 -6.60
CA ALA A 26 -5.28 11.77 -7.85
C ALA A 26 -6.51 11.33 -8.66
N VAL A 27 -7.56 10.84 -8.00
CA VAL A 27 -8.85 10.51 -8.67
C VAL A 27 -9.44 11.75 -9.34
N LEU A 28 -9.49 12.90 -8.65
CA LEU A 28 -10.01 14.16 -9.21
C LEU A 28 -9.16 14.69 -10.37
N GLU A 29 -7.84 14.56 -10.29
CA GLU A 29 -6.91 15.02 -11.32
C GLU A 29 -6.77 14.06 -12.50
N SER A 30 -7.30 12.83 -12.41
CA SER A 30 -7.15 11.79 -13.43
C SER A 30 -7.89 12.06 -14.74
N GLY A 31 -8.94 12.90 -14.71
CA GLY A 31 -9.86 13.07 -15.84
C GLY A 31 -10.76 11.85 -16.12
N ILE A 32 -10.56 10.73 -15.42
CA ILE A 32 -11.44 9.56 -15.50
C ILE A 32 -12.74 9.86 -14.73
N PRO A 33 -13.92 9.60 -15.31
CA PRO A 33 -15.20 9.78 -14.63
C PRO A 33 -15.23 9.06 -13.27
N GLN A 34 -15.77 9.72 -12.23
CA GLN A 34 -15.75 9.17 -10.87
C GLN A 34 -16.50 7.84 -10.75
N ASP A 35 -17.54 7.63 -11.56
CA ASP A 35 -18.32 6.40 -11.66
C ASP A 35 -17.58 5.25 -12.36
N GLN A 36 -16.43 5.52 -12.99
CA GLN A 36 -15.52 4.48 -13.50
C GLN A 36 -14.42 4.08 -12.50
N HIS A 37 -14.29 4.80 -11.38
CA HIS A 37 -13.36 4.42 -10.32
C HIS A 37 -14.03 3.49 -9.32
N VAL A 38 -13.36 2.37 -9.03
CA VAL A 38 -13.76 1.45 -7.98
C VAL A 38 -12.63 1.30 -6.97
N VAL A 39 -12.95 1.46 -5.70
CA VAL A 39 -12.00 1.19 -4.61
C VAL A 39 -12.40 -0.04 -3.82
N VAL A 40 -11.51 -1.01 -3.76
CA VAL A 40 -11.66 -2.22 -2.94
C VAL A 40 -10.68 -2.17 -1.79
N SER A 41 -11.10 -2.58 -0.61
CA SER A 41 -10.22 -2.70 0.55
C SER A 41 -10.44 -4.02 1.27
N GLY A 42 -9.40 -4.48 1.97
CA GLY A 42 -9.50 -5.57 2.94
C GLY A 42 -9.80 -5.04 4.34
N ILE A 43 -9.37 -5.77 5.37
CA ILE A 43 -9.61 -5.42 6.78
C ILE A 43 -8.37 -4.81 7.41
N GLY A 44 -8.56 -3.69 8.12
CA GLY A 44 -7.51 -2.99 8.86
C GLY A 44 -7.81 -1.49 8.95
N CYS A 45 -6.93 -0.73 9.61
CA CYS A 45 -7.08 0.73 9.67
C CYS A 45 -7.12 1.33 8.27
N SER A 46 -6.14 1.01 7.41
CA SER A 46 -6.12 1.44 6.01
C SER A 46 -7.31 0.93 5.22
N GLY A 47 -7.85 -0.25 5.57
CA GLY A 47 -9.04 -0.81 4.93
C GLY A 47 -10.29 0.06 5.03
N ARG A 48 -10.38 0.92 6.06
CA ARG A 48 -11.50 1.86 6.24
C ARG A 48 -11.56 2.94 5.16
N VAL A 49 -10.49 3.15 4.38
CA VAL A 49 -10.45 4.15 3.30
C VAL A 49 -11.58 3.99 2.30
N ALA A 50 -11.95 2.76 1.91
CA ALA A 50 -13.09 2.53 1.02
C ALA A 50 -14.40 3.14 1.55
N GLY A 51 -14.59 3.15 2.88
CA GLY A 51 -15.75 3.77 3.53
C GLY A 51 -15.77 5.31 3.45
N TYR A 52 -14.63 5.96 3.25
CA TYR A 52 -14.51 7.42 3.17
C TYR A 52 -14.52 7.98 1.73
N MET A 53 -14.20 7.14 0.75
CA MET A 53 -14.17 7.54 -0.66
C MET A 53 -15.59 7.65 -1.22
N ASN A 54 -15.91 8.75 -1.88
CA ASN A 54 -17.21 8.90 -2.56
C ASN A 54 -17.11 8.33 -3.98
N LEU A 55 -16.92 7.02 -4.06
CA LEU A 55 -16.77 6.21 -5.26
C LEU A 55 -17.57 4.92 -5.07
N ASP A 56 -17.69 4.10 -6.11
CA ASP A 56 -18.10 2.71 -5.89
C ASP A 56 -17.00 2.02 -5.05
N SER A 57 -17.40 1.48 -3.91
CA SER A 57 -16.44 1.12 -2.86
C SER A 57 -16.84 -0.16 -2.12
N TYR A 58 -15.91 -1.09 -2.01
CA TYR A 58 -16.13 -2.38 -1.37
C TYR A 58 -15.14 -2.59 -0.23
N HIS A 59 -15.65 -2.79 0.99
CA HIS A 59 -14.87 -3.21 2.15
C HIS A 59 -15.10 -4.71 2.37
N THR A 60 -14.11 -5.50 2.00
CA THR A 60 -14.22 -6.97 1.85
C THR A 60 -13.66 -7.72 3.05
N THR A 61 -13.44 -9.03 2.92
CA THR A 61 -12.82 -9.86 3.97
C THR A 61 -11.30 -9.73 3.98
N HIS A 62 -10.70 -10.05 5.13
CA HIS A 62 -9.27 -9.85 5.36
C HIS A 62 -8.42 -10.64 4.35
N GLY A 63 -7.53 -9.94 3.65
CA GLY A 63 -6.67 -10.47 2.59
C GLY A 63 -7.39 -10.89 1.32
N ARG A 64 -8.66 -10.50 1.13
CA ARG A 64 -9.46 -10.85 -0.06
C ARG A 64 -9.82 -9.66 -0.95
N GLY A 65 -9.25 -8.49 -0.69
CA GLY A 65 -9.42 -7.32 -1.56
C GLY A 65 -8.98 -7.58 -3.00
N ILE A 66 -7.81 -8.21 -3.20
CA ILE A 66 -7.26 -8.53 -4.54
C ILE A 66 -8.13 -9.53 -5.32
N PRO A 67 -8.54 -10.69 -4.80
CA PRO A 67 -9.41 -11.60 -5.55
C PRO A 67 -10.78 -10.97 -5.85
N PHE A 68 -11.34 -10.17 -4.93
CA PHE A 68 -12.59 -9.44 -5.19
C PHE A 68 -12.42 -8.42 -6.33
N ALA A 69 -11.36 -7.60 -6.26
CA ALA A 69 -11.01 -6.63 -7.29
C ALA A 69 -10.72 -7.28 -8.65
N THR A 70 -10.10 -8.46 -8.65
CA THR A 70 -9.89 -9.25 -9.87
C THR A 70 -11.23 -9.62 -10.52
N GLY A 71 -12.22 -10.04 -9.73
CA GLY A 71 -13.57 -10.30 -10.24
C GLY A 71 -14.22 -9.08 -10.88
N ILE A 72 -14.13 -7.92 -10.23
CA ILE A 72 -14.64 -6.64 -10.79
C ILE A 72 -13.98 -6.34 -12.13
N LYS A 73 -12.64 -6.39 -12.17
CA LYS A 73 -11.89 -6.03 -13.39
C LYS A 73 -12.14 -6.99 -14.55
N LEU A 74 -12.35 -8.28 -14.27
CA LEU A 74 -12.72 -9.25 -15.30
C LEU A 74 -14.16 -9.09 -15.77
N ALA A 75 -15.08 -8.70 -14.89
CA ALA A 75 -16.48 -8.47 -15.24
C ALA A 75 -16.66 -7.17 -16.05
N ASN A 76 -15.88 -6.14 -15.77
CA ASN A 76 -15.88 -4.89 -16.53
C ASN A 76 -14.44 -4.34 -16.67
N PRO A 77 -13.76 -4.65 -17.81
CA PRO A 77 -12.39 -4.23 -18.06
C PRO A 77 -12.17 -2.72 -18.14
N GLU A 78 -13.21 -1.92 -18.35
CA GLU A 78 -13.10 -0.45 -18.48
C GLU A 78 -12.93 0.25 -17.12
N LEU A 79 -13.25 -0.43 -16.01
CA LEU A 79 -13.19 0.18 -14.68
C LEU A 79 -11.74 0.38 -14.20
N MET A 80 -11.50 1.53 -13.57
CA MET A 80 -10.27 1.83 -12.84
C MET A 80 -10.36 1.24 -11.43
N VAL A 81 -9.84 0.02 -11.27
CA VAL A 81 -9.94 -0.73 -10.00
C VAL A 81 -8.68 -0.54 -9.16
N THR A 82 -8.85 0.09 -7.99
CA THR A 82 -7.78 0.29 -7.00
C THR A 82 -8.04 -0.58 -5.77
N VAL A 83 -7.03 -1.32 -5.32
CA VAL A 83 -7.03 -1.96 -4.00
C VAL A 83 -6.25 -1.09 -3.03
N PHE A 84 -6.92 -0.58 -2.00
CA PHE A 84 -6.31 0.23 -0.95
C PHE A 84 -6.33 -0.54 0.37
N SER A 85 -5.17 -0.98 0.87
CA SER A 85 -5.12 -1.82 2.07
C SER A 85 -3.79 -1.72 2.82
N GLY A 86 -3.67 -2.48 3.92
CA GLY A 86 -2.49 -2.50 4.79
C GLY A 86 -1.50 -3.60 4.41
N ASP A 87 -0.27 -3.50 4.89
CA ASP A 87 0.78 -4.48 4.66
C ASP A 87 0.42 -5.88 5.21
N GLY A 88 -0.17 -5.96 6.40
CA GLY A 88 -0.65 -7.25 6.95
C GLY A 88 -1.78 -7.88 6.12
N ASP A 89 -2.72 -7.06 5.63
CA ASP A 89 -3.82 -7.55 4.79
C ASP A 89 -3.32 -8.03 3.42
N LEU A 90 -2.40 -7.29 2.80
CA LEU A 90 -1.89 -7.59 1.45
C LEU A 90 -0.79 -8.65 1.43
N ALA A 91 0.17 -8.59 2.34
CA ALA A 91 1.41 -9.37 2.27
C ALA A 91 1.48 -10.52 3.28
N ALA A 92 0.58 -10.60 4.27
CA ALA A 92 0.44 -11.82 5.09
C ALA A 92 -0.70 -12.70 4.58
N ILE A 93 -1.91 -12.56 5.14
CA ILE A 93 -3.05 -13.43 4.76
C ILE A 93 -3.49 -13.25 3.30
N GLY A 94 -3.23 -12.08 2.70
CA GLY A 94 -3.44 -11.80 1.27
C GLY A 94 -2.23 -12.14 0.38
N GLY A 95 -1.09 -12.54 0.94
CA GLY A 95 0.20 -12.60 0.24
C GLY A 95 0.17 -13.46 -1.03
N ASN A 96 -0.48 -14.61 -0.98
CA ASN A 96 -0.59 -15.49 -2.15
C ASN A 96 -1.41 -14.85 -3.29
N HIS A 97 -2.44 -14.08 -2.96
CA HIS A 97 -3.22 -13.35 -3.97
C HIS A 97 -2.41 -12.20 -4.57
N LEU A 98 -1.63 -11.50 -3.73
CA LEU A 98 -0.77 -10.40 -4.15
C LEU A 98 0.27 -10.86 -5.19
N ILE A 99 1.04 -11.90 -4.89
CA ILE A 99 2.07 -12.41 -5.81
C ILE A 99 1.45 -12.96 -7.10
N HIS A 100 0.28 -13.60 -7.03
CA HIS A 100 -0.36 -14.14 -8.22
C HIS A 100 -1.10 -13.09 -9.06
N ALA A 101 -1.53 -11.97 -8.49
CA ALA A 101 -2.04 -10.84 -9.25
C ALA A 101 -0.91 -10.15 -10.03
N ALA A 102 0.25 -9.94 -9.38
CA ALA A 102 1.46 -9.46 -10.03
C ALA A 102 1.93 -10.41 -11.14
N ARG A 103 2.01 -11.73 -10.86
CA ARG A 103 2.42 -12.75 -11.86
C ARG A 103 1.54 -12.79 -13.10
N ARG A 104 0.23 -12.60 -12.93
CA ARG A 104 -0.70 -12.52 -14.07
C ARG A 104 -0.57 -11.19 -14.80
N ASN A 105 0.00 -10.17 -14.18
CA ASN A 105 -0.11 -8.77 -14.58
C ASN A 105 -1.58 -8.32 -14.68
N MET A 106 -2.39 -8.69 -13.68
CA MET A 106 -3.80 -8.28 -13.59
C MET A 106 -3.90 -6.76 -13.50
N ASP A 107 -4.78 -6.13 -14.28
CA ASP A 107 -4.90 -4.67 -14.35
C ASP A 107 -5.57 -4.07 -13.10
N LEU A 108 -4.82 -4.07 -12.01
CA LEU A 108 -5.21 -3.56 -10.68
C LEU A 108 -4.15 -2.59 -10.18
N LYS A 109 -4.62 -1.53 -9.52
CA LYS A 109 -3.74 -0.54 -8.86
C LYS A 109 -3.71 -0.82 -7.37
N ILE A 110 -2.56 -1.25 -6.84
CA ILE A 110 -2.43 -1.60 -5.43
C ILE A 110 -1.76 -0.46 -4.68
N ILE A 111 -2.45 0.08 -3.67
CA ILE A 111 -1.91 1.04 -2.71
C ILE A 111 -1.80 0.33 -1.37
N CYS A 112 -0.56 0.06 -0.96
CA CYS A 112 -0.23 -0.58 0.30
C CYS A 112 0.22 0.48 1.32
N VAL A 113 -0.57 0.69 2.36
CA VAL A 113 -0.13 1.47 3.52
C VAL A 113 0.63 0.54 4.45
N ASN A 114 1.95 0.64 4.44
CA ASN A 114 2.82 -0.13 5.32
C ASN A 114 3.12 0.69 6.58
N ASN A 115 2.66 0.21 7.72
CA ASN A 115 2.92 0.81 9.03
C ASN A 115 3.59 -0.16 10.00
N PHE A 116 4.18 -1.22 9.46
CA PHE A 116 4.98 -2.22 10.16
C PHE A 116 4.23 -3.01 11.24
N ASN A 117 2.90 -2.99 11.30
CA ASN A 117 2.13 -3.75 12.28
C ASN A 117 0.65 -3.97 11.91
N TYR A 118 -0.03 -4.81 12.69
CA TYR A 118 -1.48 -4.87 12.67
C TYR A 118 -2.09 -3.84 13.63
N GLY A 119 -2.15 -2.57 13.20
CA GLY A 119 -2.61 -1.48 14.06
C GLY A 119 -4.03 -1.66 14.63
N MET A 120 -4.98 -2.13 13.81
CA MET A 120 -6.40 -2.24 14.22
C MET A 120 -6.64 -3.31 15.29
N THR A 121 -5.82 -4.35 15.34
CA THR A 121 -5.98 -5.49 16.25
C THR A 121 -5.15 -5.35 17.52
N GLY A 122 -4.50 -4.20 17.73
CA GLY A 122 -3.70 -3.93 18.93
C GLY A 122 -2.19 -4.00 18.72
N GLY A 123 -1.70 -3.93 17.48
CA GLY A 123 -0.28 -3.71 17.19
C GLY A 123 0.59 -4.95 17.24
N GLN A 124 0.08 -6.09 16.75
CA GLN A 124 0.87 -7.31 16.53
C GLN A 124 1.90 -7.11 15.42
N PHE A 125 3.00 -7.87 15.46
CA PHE A 125 3.96 -7.86 14.36
C PHE A 125 3.31 -8.46 13.10
N GLY A 126 3.71 -7.95 11.94
CA GLY A 126 3.27 -8.37 10.63
C GLY A 126 4.44 -8.70 9.70
N PRO A 127 4.16 -8.94 8.42
CA PRO A 127 5.13 -9.47 7.47
C PRO A 127 6.24 -8.46 7.09
N THR A 128 6.04 -7.18 7.39
CA THR A 128 7.01 -6.11 7.12
C THR A 128 7.68 -5.56 8.39
N THR A 129 7.27 -6.04 9.57
CA THR A 129 7.82 -5.55 10.84
C THR A 129 9.33 -5.74 10.86
N PRO A 130 10.14 -4.67 11.02
CA PRO A 130 11.59 -4.79 11.01
C PRO A 130 12.09 -5.80 12.04
N THR A 131 13.13 -6.55 11.70
CA THR A 131 13.77 -7.47 12.65
C THR A 131 14.17 -6.69 13.92
N GLY A 132 14.00 -7.30 15.09
CA GLY A 132 14.22 -6.73 16.41
C GLY A 132 13.20 -5.67 16.86
N ALA A 133 12.27 -5.23 16.01
CA ALA A 133 11.21 -4.34 16.43
C ALA A 133 10.24 -5.04 17.39
N TYR A 134 9.76 -4.30 18.38
CA TYR A 134 8.81 -4.77 19.38
C TYR A 134 7.38 -4.62 18.88
N ALA A 135 6.54 -5.59 19.20
CA ALA A 135 5.10 -5.58 18.97
C ALA A 135 4.40 -6.37 20.08
N THR A 136 3.08 -6.32 20.15
CA THR A 136 2.34 -6.99 21.25
C THR A 136 2.50 -8.50 21.27
N THR A 137 2.71 -9.13 20.10
CA THR A 137 3.00 -10.56 19.95
C THR A 137 4.49 -10.87 19.76
N SER A 138 5.35 -9.84 19.72
CA SER A 138 6.82 -9.97 19.72
C SER A 138 7.44 -9.11 20.83
N PRO A 139 7.15 -9.41 22.11
CA PRO A 139 7.60 -8.60 23.25
C PRO A 139 9.12 -8.62 23.47
N TYR A 140 9.83 -9.55 22.81
CA TYR A 140 11.28 -9.68 22.85
C TYR A 140 11.96 -9.31 21.52
N GLY A 141 11.23 -8.58 20.66
CA GLY A 141 11.66 -8.20 19.31
C GLY A 141 11.32 -9.26 18.26
N ASN A 142 11.00 -8.81 17.04
CA ASN A 142 10.76 -9.68 15.90
C ASN A 142 12.04 -10.46 15.52
N ARG A 143 11.94 -11.78 15.33
CA ARG A 143 13.08 -12.63 14.92
C ARG A 143 13.02 -13.02 13.45
N GLU A 144 11.89 -12.77 12.80
CA GLU A 144 11.71 -13.06 11.38
C GLU A 144 12.35 -11.98 10.50
N GLN A 145 12.70 -12.35 9.27
CA GLN A 145 13.11 -11.38 8.27
C GLN A 145 11.87 -10.73 7.64
N PRO A 146 11.77 -9.41 7.61
CA PRO A 146 10.65 -8.73 6.98
C PRO A 146 10.71 -8.89 5.46
N PHE A 147 9.55 -8.92 4.80
CA PHE A 147 9.53 -8.84 3.34
C PHE A 147 10.03 -7.49 2.85
N ASN A 148 10.91 -7.54 1.85
CA ASN A 148 11.16 -6.44 0.95
C ASN A 148 10.06 -6.45 -0.14
N LEU A 149 8.93 -5.76 0.12
CA LEU A 149 7.77 -5.77 -0.78
C LEU A 149 8.10 -5.31 -2.21
N PRO A 150 8.89 -4.25 -2.43
CA PRO A 150 9.29 -3.86 -3.77
C PRO A 150 10.03 -4.96 -4.53
N TYR A 151 10.99 -5.62 -3.87
CA TYR A 151 11.72 -6.71 -4.49
C TYR A 151 10.83 -7.92 -4.76
N LEU A 152 9.97 -8.30 -3.81
CA LEU A 152 9.01 -9.39 -3.95
C LEU A 152 8.12 -9.19 -5.19
N LEU A 153 7.60 -7.97 -5.39
CA LEU A 153 6.67 -7.69 -6.49
C LEU A 153 7.37 -7.46 -7.83
N ALA A 154 8.58 -6.90 -7.80
CA ALA A 154 9.44 -6.86 -8.98
C ALA A 154 9.71 -8.28 -9.51
N ALA A 155 10.09 -9.19 -8.61
CA ALA A 155 10.34 -10.60 -8.93
C ALA A 155 9.05 -11.34 -9.31
N SER A 156 7.91 -10.95 -8.75
CA SER A 156 6.60 -11.53 -9.09
C SER A 156 6.05 -11.05 -10.44
N GLY A 157 6.65 -10.06 -11.10
CA GLY A 157 6.25 -9.62 -12.44
C GLY A 157 5.42 -8.32 -12.51
N ALA A 158 5.36 -7.53 -11.43
CA ALA A 158 4.65 -6.24 -11.45
C ALA A 158 5.18 -5.30 -12.54
N ASN A 159 4.27 -4.53 -13.17
CA ASN A 159 4.63 -3.52 -14.17
C ASN A 159 5.21 -2.27 -13.54
N TYR A 160 4.63 -1.85 -12.42
CA TYR A 160 5.08 -0.67 -11.70
C TYR A 160 5.21 -0.94 -10.22
N VAL A 161 6.34 -0.54 -9.64
CA VAL A 161 6.60 -0.66 -8.20
C VAL A 161 7.28 0.62 -7.74
N SER A 162 6.69 1.29 -6.75
CA SER A 162 7.31 2.43 -6.09
C SER A 162 7.12 2.39 -4.58
N ARG A 163 7.96 3.13 -3.86
CA ARG A 163 7.81 3.37 -2.42
C ARG A 163 7.98 4.84 -2.10
N TRP A 164 7.12 5.33 -1.24
CA TRP A 164 7.18 6.65 -0.66
C TRP A 164 6.85 6.60 0.83
N THR A 165 7.16 7.66 1.56
CA THR A 165 6.69 7.83 2.94
C THR A 165 5.60 8.89 2.96
N THR A 166 4.76 8.94 4.00
CA THR A 166 3.70 9.96 4.12
C THR A 166 4.20 11.40 4.17
N MET A 167 5.52 11.63 4.19
CA MET A 167 6.14 12.94 3.99
C MET A 167 6.22 13.38 2.53
N HIS A 168 6.16 12.44 1.59
CA HIS A 168 6.31 12.64 0.15
C HIS A 168 4.94 12.82 -0.53
N VAL A 169 4.09 13.71 0.01
CA VAL A 169 2.68 13.90 -0.41
C VAL A 169 2.55 14.17 -1.91
N ARG A 170 3.45 14.98 -2.48
CA ARG A 170 3.43 15.32 -3.91
C ARG A 170 3.73 14.09 -4.77
N GLN A 171 4.74 13.33 -4.40
CA GLN A 171 5.18 12.13 -5.09
C GLN A 171 4.12 11.04 -5.00
N ILE A 172 3.54 10.80 -3.82
CA ILE A 172 2.43 9.83 -3.65
C ILE A 172 1.28 10.16 -4.60
N LYS A 173 0.81 11.42 -4.63
CA LYS A 173 -0.28 11.83 -5.51
C LYS A 173 0.08 11.62 -6.99
N GLN A 174 1.29 12.05 -7.40
CA GLN A 174 1.76 11.94 -8.78
C GLN A 174 1.92 10.48 -9.20
N ASP A 175 2.43 9.62 -8.33
CA ASP A 175 2.57 8.19 -8.59
C ASP A 175 1.20 7.51 -8.73
N ILE A 176 0.25 7.79 -7.83
CA ILE A 176 -1.11 7.26 -7.96
C ILE A 176 -1.70 7.68 -9.31
N LEU A 177 -1.61 8.96 -9.66
CA LEU A 177 -2.09 9.49 -10.93
C LEU A 177 -1.41 8.80 -12.13
N TYR A 178 -0.10 8.60 -12.06
CA TYR A 178 0.66 7.88 -13.09
C TYR A 178 0.23 6.42 -13.22
N THR A 179 -0.06 5.74 -12.11
CA THR A 179 -0.50 4.34 -12.18
C THR A 179 -1.85 4.15 -12.86
N PHE A 180 -2.71 5.18 -12.89
CA PHE A 180 -3.97 5.13 -13.64
C PHE A 180 -3.77 5.09 -15.16
N THR A 181 -2.62 5.54 -15.68
CA THR A 181 -2.30 5.46 -17.11
C THR A 181 -1.52 4.21 -17.49
N LYS A 182 -1.08 3.44 -16.49
CA LYS A 182 -0.29 2.22 -16.70
C LYS A 182 -1.17 1.00 -16.87
N PRO A 183 -0.99 0.17 -17.91
CA PRO A 183 -1.68 -1.12 -17.99
C PRO A 183 -1.11 -2.09 -16.94
N GLY A 184 -1.95 -3.01 -16.49
CA GLY A 184 -1.51 -4.14 -15.68
C GLY A 184 -1.33 -3.81 -14.20
N PHE A 185 -0.60 -4.67 -13.52
CA PHE A 185 -0.47 -4.65 -12.07
C PHE A 185 0.53 -3.58 -11.63
N THR A 186 0.06 -2.63 -10.83
CA THR A 186 0.91 -1.61 -10.20
C THR A 186 0.85 -1.70 -8.69
N PHE A 187 1.96 -1.36 -8.03
CA PHE A 187 2.06 -1.36 -6.57
C PHE A 187 2.78 -0.11 -6.07
N ILE A 188 2.15 0.58 -5.14
CA ILE A 188 2.72 1.72 -4.42
C ILE A 188 2.76 1.34 -2.93
N GLU A 189 3.97 1.26 -2.38
CA GLU A 189 4.17 1.14 -0.94
C GLU A 189 4.25 2.54 -0.31
N ILE A 190 3.36 2.82 0.63
CA ILE A 190 3.36 4.07 1.38
C ILE A 190 3.73 3.74 2.84
N LEU A 191 4.94 4.09 3.24
CA LEU A 191 5.36 4.01 4.64
C LEU A 191 4.61 5.06 5.45
N SER A 192 3.83 4.62 6.42
CA SER A 192 2.95 5.44 7.24
C SER A 192 3.28 5.29 8.70
N SER A 193 3.26 6.42 9.42
CA SER A 193 3.33 6.40 10.88
C SER A 193 2.14 5.69 11.51
N CYS A 194 2.38 4.94 12.59
CA CYS A 194 1.39 4.29 13.44
C CYS A 194 1.73 4.52 14.92
N PRO A 195 1.42 5.71 15.46
CA PRO A 195 1.92 6.14 16.77
C PRO A 195 1.43 5.24 17.91
N VAL A 196 0.17 4.83 17.88
CA VAL A 196 -0.44 4.03 18.95
C VAL A 196 -0.01 2.57 18.96
N GLY A 197 0.46 2.06 17.82
CA GLY A 197 0.82 0.65 17.64
C GLY A 197 2.33 0.47 17.53
N PHE A 198 2.88 0.77 16.35
CA PHE A 198 4.30 0.54 16.05
C PHE A 198 5.19 1.50 16.83
N GLY A 199 4.89 2.81 16.75
CA GLY A 199 5.69 3.84 17.41
C GLY A 199 5.77 3.65 18.92
N LYS A 200 4.63 3.50 19.59
CA LYS A 200 4.53 3.21 21.04
C LYS A 200 5.39 2.01 21.45
N SER A 201 5.32 0.91 20.70
CA SER A 201 6.07 -0.31 21.04
C SER A 201 7.58 -0.15 20.86
N ASN A 202 8.00 0.73 19.95
CA ASN A 202 9.39 0.94 19.55
C ASN A 202 9.98 2.25 20.07
N ARG A 203 9.41 2.81 21.14
CA ARG A 203 9.88 4.04 21.82
C ARG A 203 9.94 5.27 20.90
N ILE A 204 9.08 5.32 19.88
CA ILE A 204 8.89 6.52 19.06
C ILE A 204 7.76 7.34 19.72
N PRO A 205 8.03 8.56 20.21
CA PRO A 205 7.11 9.28 21.11
C PRO A 205 5.72 9.55 20.51
N ASP A 206 5.69 9.94 19.24
CA ASP A 206 4.47 10.29 18.53
C ASP A 206 4.62 10.15 17.01
N GLY A 207 3.55 10.45 16.28
CA GLY A 207 3.53 10.34 14.83
C GLY A 207 4.40 11.38 14.12
N LEU A 208 4.68 12.53 14.75
CA LEU A 208 5.56 13.55 14.18
C LEU A 208 7.02 13.09 14.23
N GLU A 209 7.46 12.51 15.34
CA GLU A 209 8.82 11.94 15.44
C GLU A 209 9.00 10.76 14.47
N GLU A 210 7.98 9.90 14.31
CA GLU A 210 8.04 8.82 13.33
C GLU A 210 8.13 9.37 11.88
N MET A 211 7.39 10.44 11.58
CA MET A 211 7.49 11.12 10.30
C MET A 211 8.85 11.84 10.09
N ARG A 212 9.47 12.37 11.15
CA ARG A 212 10.82 12.94 11.09
C ARG A 212 11.86 11.87 10.81
N LEU A 213 11.78 10.72 11.49
CA LEU A 213 12.61 9.55 11.20
C LEU A 213 12.53 9.18 9.71
N TYR A 214 11.32 9.11 9.15
CA TYR A 214 11.14 8.85 7.72
C TYR A 214 11.78 9.92 6.85
N ARG A 215 11.62 11.21 7.18
CA ARG A 215 12.24 12.30 6.42
C ARG A 215 13.77 12.21 6.44
N GLU A 216 14.36 12.02 7.61
CA GLU A 216 15.81 12.04 7.81
C GLU A 216 16.50 10.85 7.16
N ARG A 217 15.86 9.67 7.17
CA ARG A 217 16.43 8.45 6.59
C ARG A 217 16.08 8.25 5.12
N SER A 218 15.11 8.98 4.56
CA SER A 218 14.70 8.79 3.17
C SER A 218 15.78 9.24 2.20
N VAL A 219 16.19 8.33 1.32
CA VAL A 219 17.12 8.62 0.21
C VAL A 219 16.46 8.18 -1.09
N LEU A 220 16.49 9.04 -2.10
CA LEU A 220 16.00 8.68 -3.43
C LEU A 220 16.90 7.57 -4.00
N ALA A 221 16.30 6.43 -4.31
CA ALA A 221 17.02 5.31 -4.90
C ALA A 221 17.54 5.68 -6.28
N ARG A 222 18.86 5.64 -6.44
CA ARG A 222 19.55 5.76 -7.73
C ARG A 222 20.46 4.53 -7.86
N ASP A 223 20.19 3.68 -8.83
CA ASP A 223 20.97 2.47 -9.12
C ASP A 223 21.15 1.52 -7.91
N VAL A 224 20.18 1.52 -6.98
CA VAL A 224 20.18 0.63 -5.82
C VAL A 224 19.64 -0.75 -6.22
N PRO A 225 20.37 -1.85 -5.99
CA PRO A 225 19.85 -3.19 -6.22
C PRO A 225 18.55 -3.46 -5.45
N LEU A 226 17.58 -4.10 -6.10
CA LEU A 226 16.24 -4.27 -5.54
C LEU A 226 16.23 -5.05 -4.22
N ASP A 227 17.11 -6.05 -4.08
CA ASP A 227 17.29 -6.85 -2.87
C ASP A 227 17.75 -6.02 -1.66
N GLN A 228 18.42 -4.88 -1.90
CA GLN A 228 18.87 -3.94 -0.88
C GLN A 228 17.83 -2.90 -0.46
N LEU A 229 16.62 -2.94 -1.04
CA LEU A 229 15.51 -2.05 -0.66
C LEU A 229 14.79 -2.48 0.63
N GLY A 230 15.30 -3.48 1.36
CA GLY A 230 14.76 -3.88 2.66
C GLY A 230 14.83 -2.74 3.68
N ILE A 231 13.91 -2.72 4.63
CA ILE A 231 13.88 -1.71 5.69
C ILE A 231 14.34 -2.35 6.99
N ASP A 232 15.42 -1.82 7.56
CA ASP A 232 15.87 -2.15 8.91
C ASP A 232 15.96 -0.88 9.75
N LEU A 233 15.04 -0.73 10.71
CA LEU A 233 14.99 0.46 11.55
C LEU A 233 16.01 0.46 12.69
N ARG A 234 16.70 -0.66 12.97
CA ARG A 234 17.71 -0.75 14.05
C ARG A 234 19.06 -0.18 13.66
N GLU A 235 19.36 -0.20 12.37
CA GLU A 235 20.60 0.32 11.83
C GLU A 235 20.36 1.70 11.20
N GLU A 236 21.39 2.53 11.12
CA GLU A 236 21.37 3.81 10.41
C GLU A 236 21.42 3.62 8.88
N ARG A 237 20.64 2.67 8.36
CA ARG A 237 20.51 2.43 6.92
C ARG A 237 19.53 3.41 6.27
N PRO A 238 19.78 3.86 5.04
CA PRO A 238 18.81 4.64 4.30
C PRO A 238 17.48 3.89 4.11
N ILE A 239 16.38 4.63 4.14
CA ILE A 239 15.09 4.18 3.61
C ILE A 239 15.04 4.63 2.16
N TYR A 240 15.27 3.68 1.25
CA TYR A 240 15.19 3.98 -0.16
C TYR A 240 13.74 4.23 -0.60
N VAL A 241 13.50 5.40 -1.21
CA VAL A 241 12.23 5.82 -1.80
C VAL A 241 12.39 6.07 -3.29
N GLY A 242 11.32 6.02 -4.05
CA GLY A 242 11.35 6.21 -5.49
C GLY A 242 10.61 5.14 -6.27
N ASN A 243 10.81 5.19 -7.58
CA ASN A 243 10.23 4.26 -8.55
C ASN A 243 11.29 3.20 -8.85
N PHE A 244 10.98 1.94 -8.59
CA PHE A 244 11.95 0.84 -8.68
C PHE A 244 11.74 -0.04 -9.89
N VAL A 245 10.49 -0.16 -10.34
CA VAL A 245 10.11 -0.93 -11.53
C VAL A 245 9.18 -0.09 -12.36
N ASN A 246 9.46 -0.03 -13.66
CA ASN A 246 8.60 0.59 -14.65
C ASN A 246 8.72 -0.18 -15.97
N ARG A 247 7.79 -1.10 -16.19
CA ARG A 247 7.69 -1.96 -17.37
C ARG A 247 6.40 -1.62 -18.11
N ASP A 248 6.37 -1.93 -19.39
CA ASP A 248 5.22 -1.73 -20.27
C ASP A 248 4.74 -3.08 -20.85
N VAL A 249 4.57 -4.08 -19.97
CA VAL A 249 4.00 -5.37 -20.37
C VAL A 249 2.48 -5.22 -20.50
N PRO A 250 1.83 -5.77 -21.54
CA PRO A 250 0.37 -5.76 -21.63
C PRO A 250 -0.29 -6.35 -20.39
N ALA A 251 -1.44 -5.78 -20.00
CA ALA A 251 -2.27 -6.31 -18.93
C ALA A 251 -2.75 -7.73 -19.26
N TYR A 252 -3.05 -8.51 -18.22
CA TYR A 252 -3.82 -9.74 -18.40
C TYR A 252 -5.15 -9.43 -19.07
N ALA A 253 -5.42 -10.12 -20.18
CA ALA A 253 -6.74 -10.19 -20.80
C ALA A 253 -7.16 -11.67 -20.84
N PRO A 254 -8.37 -12.02 -20.38
CA PRO A 254 -8.89 -13.36 -20.60
C PRO A 254 -9.09 -13.60 -22.11
N VAL A 255 -8.96 -14.84 -22.55
CA VAL A 255 -9.26 -15.22 -23.94
C VAL A 255 -10.73 -14.88 -24.21
N SER A 256 -10.98 -14.00 -25.19
CA SER A 256 -12.33 -13.77 -25.69
C SER A 256 -12.78 -15.01 -26.43
N ILE A 257 -13.78 -15.71 -25.90
CA ILE A 257 -14.54 -16.66 -26.69
C ILE A 257 -15.56 -15.78 -27.43
N ASP A 258 -15.23 -15.42 -28.68
CA ASP A 258 -16.19 -14.76 -29.55
C ASP A 258 -17.37 -15.73 -29.73
N PRO A 259 -18.62 -15.34 -29.37
CA PRO A 259 -19.77 -16.22 -29.49
C PRO A 259 -20.15 -16.53 -30.95
#